data_AF-A0A140L7E9-F1
#
_entry.id   AF-A0A140L7E9-F1
#
_cell.length_a   1.000
_cell.length_b   1.000
_cell.length_c   1.000
_cell.angle_alpha   90.00
_cell.angle_beta   90.00
_cell.angle_gamma   90.00
#
_symmetry.space_group_name_H-M   'P 1'
#
loop_
_entity.id
_entity.type
_entity.pdbx_description
1 polymer ?
#
loop_
_entity_poly.entity_id
_entity_poly.type
_entity_poly.pdbx_seq_one_letter_code
_entity_poly.pdbx_strand_id
1 'polypeptide(L)'
;MSIIREKNKQYAFEEIAKIIKENTEFDVVADISKRTKREDVLAFILQCDGENLKKDLQEEGFDLDIETDEEEFISELMNKADEYAVEIEENLPEDLIAYYYAYEYDEDEGVIKTILAVAFETLGERKLRDVGNRLITVVGD
;
A
#
# COMPACT_ATOMS: atom_id res chain seq x y z
N MET A 1 -19.10 0.03 4.13
CA MET A 1 -18.75 1.13 3.22
C MET A 1 -18.05 2.20 4.03
N SER A 2 -16.73 2.22 3.94
CA SER A 2 -15.88 3.23 4.58
C SER A 2 -15.78 4.44 3.66
N ILE A 3 -15.88 5.65 4.21
CA ILE A 3 -15.96 6.90 3.44
C ILE A 3 -15.24 7.96 4.25
N ILE A 4 -14.41 8.77 3.59
CA ILE A 4 -13.84 9.99 4.17
C ILE A 4 -14.55 11.21 3.59
N ARG A 5 -14.71 12.26 4.40
CA ARG A 5 -15.42 13.48 4.01
C ARG A 5 -14.68 14.71 4.46
N GLU A 6 -14.61 15.71 3.59
CA GLU A 6 -14.16 17.04 3.94
C GLU A 6 -15.02 18.09 3.22
N LYS A 7 -15.67 18.98 4.00
CA LYS A 7 -16.56 20.03 3.48
C LYS A 7 -17.62 19.45 2.53
N ASN A 8 -17.49 19.71 1.23
CA ASN A 8 -18.40 19.28 0.17
C ASN A 8 -17.86 18.11 -0.66
N LYS A 9 -16.69 17.57 -0.30
CA LYS A 9 -16.05 16.45 -0.97
C LYS A 9 -16.16 15.20 -0.11
N GLN A 10 -16.29 14.06 -0.77
CA GLN A 10 -16.26 12.75 -0.14
C GLN A 10 -15.62 11.76 -1.10
N TYR A 11 -14.93 10.78 -0.54
CA TYR A 11 -14.38 9.65 -1.28
C TYR A 11 -14.75 8.37 -0.55
N ALA A 12 -15.37 7.45 -1.28
CA ALA A 12 -15.68 6.12 -0.77
C ALA A 12 -14.50 5.17 -0.96
N PHE A 13 -14.39 4.17 -0.08
CA PHE A 13 -13.41 3.10 -0.21
C PHE A 13 -13.42 2.47 -1.61
N GLU A 14 -14.61 2.19 -2.14
CA GLU A 14 -14.79 1.54 -3.43
C GLU A 14 -14.34 2.42 -4.61
N GLU A 15 -14.42 3.74 -4.47
CA GLU A 15 -13.93 4.69 -5.50
C GLU A 15 -12.40 4.68 -5.55
N ILE A 16 -11.75 4.75 -4.38
CA ILE A 16 -10.28 4.71 -4.30
C ILE A 16 -9.74 3.32 -4.68
N ALA A 17 -10.41 2.25 -4.24
CA ALA A 17 -10.07 0.88 -4.62
C ALA A 17 -10.09 0.67 -6.15
N LYS A 18 -11.06 1.32 -6.83
CA LYS A 18 -11.14 1.29 -8.28
C LYS A 18 -9.97 2.04 -8.94
N ILE A 19 -9.60 3.21 -8.42
CA ILE A 19 -8.44 3.97 -8.92
C ILE A 19 -7.16 3.12 -8.81
N ILE A 20 -6.93 2.48 -7.66
CA ILE A 20 -5.76 1.61 -7.45
C ILE A 20 -5.76 0.50 -8.51
N LYS A 21 -6.86 -0.27 -8.59
CA LYS A 21 -6.94 -1.42 -9.50
C LYS A 21 -6.84 -1.08 -10.99
N GLU A 22 -7.29 0.10 -11.40
CA GLU A 22 -7.29 0.50 -12.82
C GLU A 22 -5.98 1.13 -13.27
N ASN A 23 -5.13 1.61 -12.35
CA ASN A 23 -3.96 2.41 -12.68
C ASN A 23 -2.64 1.88 -12.12
N THR A 24 -2.64 0.82 -11.31
CA THR A 24 -1.43 0.25 -10.71
C THR A 24 -1.43 -1.28 -10.73
N GLU A 25 -0.28 -1.87 -10.42
CA GLU A 25 -0.09 -3.33 -10.28
C GLU A 25 -0.66 -3.91 -8.98
N PHE A 26 -1.37 -3.11 -8.17
CA PHE A 26 -1.93 -3.55 -6.91
C PHE A 26 -3.38 -4.04 -7.05
N ASP A 27 -3.65 -5.21 -6.47
CA ASP A 27 -4.99 -5.64 -6.12
C ASP A 27 -5.38 -5.19 -4.70
N VAL A 28 -6.67 -4.93 -4.50
CA VAL A 28 -7.23 -4.56 -3.19
C VAL A 28 -7.80 -5.81 -2.51
N VAL A 29 -7.19 -6.19 -1.38
CA VAL A 29 -7.54 -7.40 -0.63
C VAL A 29 -8.62 -7.11 0.41
N ALA A 30 -8.49 -6.03 1.18
CA ALA A 30 -9.39 -5.75 2.29
C ALA A 30 -9.54 -4.26 2.64
N ASP A 31 -10.74 -3.91 3.10
CA ASP A 31 -11.02 -2.66 3.81
C ASP A 31 -10.70 -2.80 5.30
N ILE A 32 -9.62 -2.14 5.74
CA ILE A 32 -9.20 -2.09 7.14
C ILE A 32 -9.40 -0.70 7.76
N SER A 33 -10.20 0.19 7.14
CA SER A 33 -10.44 1.55 7.61
C SER A 33 -10.90 1.61 9.07
N LYS A 34 -11.71 0.64 9.52
CA LYS A 34 -12.15 0.55 10.92
C LYS A 34 -11.00 0.35 11.92
N ARG A 35 -9.89 -0.27 11.52
CA ARG A 35 -8.71 -0.50 12.37
C ARG A 35 -7.94 0.79 12.66
N THR A 36 -8.10 1.83 11.82
CA THR A 36 -7.49 3.15 12.03
C THR A 36 -8.02 3.85 13.29
N LYS A 37 -9.25 3.50 13.73
CA LYS A 37 -10.03 4.21 14.76
C LYS A 37 -10.29 5.67 14.42
N ARG A 38 -10.31 6.00 13.12
CA ARG A 38 -10.57 7.34 12.59
C ARG A 38 -11.65 7.28 11.51
N GLU A 39 -12.42 8.36 11.40
CA GLU A 39 -13.45 8.52 10.36
C GLU A 39 -12.93 9.31 9.14
N ASP A 40 -11.74 9.91 9.26
CA ASP A 40 -11.09 10.74 8.24
C ASP A 40 -9.91 10.04 7.54
N VAL A 41 -9.79 8.71 7.69
CA VAL A 41 -8.77 7.88 7.02
C VAL A 41 -9.41 6.62 6.44
N LEU A 42 -9.18 6.36 5.16
CA LEU A 42 -9.40 5.06 4.55
C LEU A 42 -8.13 4.22 4.70
N ALA A 43 -8.27 2.92 4.93
CA ALA A 43 -7.13 2.03 4.99
C ALA A 43 -7.40 0.71 4.26
N PHE A 44 -6.38 0.23 3.55
CA PHE A 44 -6.44 -0.87 2.62
C PHE A 44 -5.34 -1.88 2.96
N ILE A 45 -5.65 -3.17 2.77
CA ILE A 45 -4.63 -4.18 2.50
C ILE A 45 -4.58 -4.33 0.99
N LEU A 46 -3.41 -4.12 0.42
CA LEU A 46 -3.09 -4.31 -0.98
C LEU A 46 -2.16 -5.52 -1.13
N GLN A 47 -2.13 -6.07 -2.33
CA GLN A 47 -1.10 -7.02 -2.72
C GLN A 47 -0.66 -6.80 -4.16
N CYS A 48 0.60 -7.11 -4.46
CA CYS A 48 1.14 -7.17 -5.81
C CYS A 48 1.95 -8.45 -6.01
N ASP A 49 2.10 -8.87 -7.27
CA ASP A 49 2.78 -10.10 -7.66
C ASP A 49 4.31 -9.99 -7.46
N GLY A 50 4.87 -10.85 -6.61
CA GLY A 50 6.30 -10.87 -6.32
C GLY A 50 7.16 -11.24 -7.52
N GLU A 51 6.65 -12.03 -8.46
CA GLU A 51 7.37 -12.38 -9.69
C GLU A 51 7.45 -11.21 -10.67
N ASN A 52 6.50 -10.26 -10.65
CA ASN A 52 6.62 -9.03 -11.44
C ASN A 52 7.70 -8.12 -10.85
N LEU A 53 7.69 -7.89 -9.53
CA LEU A 53 8.72 -7.12 -8.83
C LEU A 53 10.12 -7.70 -9.08
N LYS A 54 10.24 -9.03 -9.00
CA LYS A 54 11.49 -9.75 -9.27
C LYS A 54 11.99 -9.53 -10.70
N LYS A 55 11.12 -9.56 -11.71
CA LYS A 55 11.52 -9.31 -13.10
C LYS A 55 12.07 -7.91 -13.26
N ASP A 56 11.42 -6.91 -12.67
CA ASP A 56 11.89 -5.52 -12.75
C ASP A 56 13.25 -5.36 -12.06
N LEU A 57 13.43 -5.96 -10.88
CA LEU A 57 14.72 -5.97 -10.20
C LEU A 57 15.82 -6.63 -11.04
N GLN A 58 15.51 -7.75 -11.71
CA GLN A 58 16.45 -8.42 -12.63
C GLN A 58 16.80 -7.55 -13.84
N GLU A 59 15.82 -6.82 -14.40
CA GLU A 59 16.07 -5.84 -15.47
C GLU A 59 16.96 -4.67 -15.01
N GLU A 60 16.91 -4.35 -13.71
CA GLU A 60 17.77 -3.37 -13.03
C GLU A 60 19.15 -3.93 -12.62
N GLY A 61 19.40 -5.22 -12.85
CA GLY A 61 20.68 -5.89 -12.60
C GLY A 61 20.81 -6.53 -11.21
N PHE A 62 19.69 -6.78 -10.53
CA PHE A 62 19.66 -7.55 -9.28
C PHE A 62 19.68 -9.05 -9.58
N ASP A 63 20.79 -9.70 -9.23
CA ASP A 63 21.04 -11.13 -9.51
C ASP A 63 20.83 -12.05 -8.27
N LEU A 64 20.39 -11.50 -7.13
CA LEU A 64 20.16 -12.29 -5.91
C LEU A 64 18.83 -13.06 -5.99
N ASP A 65 18.84 -14.27 -5.43
CA ASP A 65 17.67 -15.12 -5.31
C ASP A 65 17.42 -15.51 -3.84
N ILE A 66 16.21 -16.04 -3.60
CA ILE A 66 15.75 -16.45 -2.27
C ILE A 66 16.63 -17.53 -1.63
N GLU A 67 17.31 -18.37 -2.44
CA GLU A 67 18.17 -19.45 -1.93
C GLU A 67 19.55 -18.92 -1.48
N THR A 68 19.98 -17.79 -2.03
CA THR A 68 21.28 -17.17 -1.74
C THR A 68 21.23 -16.33 -0.47
N ASP A 69 20.26 -15.43 -0.38
CA ASP A 69 20.01 -14.58 0.78
C ASP A 69 18.53 -14.19 0.82
N GLU A 70 17.75 -14.98 1.56
CA GLU A 70 16.30 -14.80 1.68
C GLU A 70 15.94 -13.43 2.26
N GLU A 71 16.68 -12.95 3.27
CA GLU A 71 16.39 -11.68 3.94
C GLU A 71 16.64 -10.50 3.01
N GLU A 72 17.78 -10.48 2.32
CA GLU A 72 18.10 -9.43 1.33
C GLU A 72 17.12 -9.48 0.15
N PHE A 73 16.82 -10.68 -0.37
CA PHE A 73 15.87 -10.86 -1.46
C PHE A 73 14.46 -10.32 -1.12
N ILE A 74 13.92 -10.70 0.05
CA ILE A 74 12.60 -10.21 0.50
C ILE A 74 12.63 -8.70 0.72
N SER A 75 13.69 -8.17 1.34
CA SER A 75 13.85 -6.73 1.57
C SER A 75 13.80 -5.95 0.25
N GLU A 76 14.48 -6.43 -0.80
CA GLU A 76 14.48 -5.75 -2.11
C GLU A 76 13.13 -5.85 -2.82
N LEU A 77 12.42 -6.99 -2.71
CA LEU A 77 11.04 -7.08 -3.20
C LEU A 77 10.11 -6.08 -2.49
N MET A 78 10.25 -5.94 -1.17
CA MET A 78 9.46 -4.98 -0.39
C MET A 78 9.79 -3.53 -0.78
N ASN A 79 11.07 -3.21 -0.96
CA ASN A 79 11.49 -1.90 -1.47
C ASN A 79 10.87 -1.62 -2.85
N LYS A 80 10.88 -2.60 -3.75
CA LYS A 80 10.28 -2.47 -5.08
C LYS A 80 8.76 -2.29 -5.03
N ALA A 81 8.08 -2.97 -4.12
CA ALA A 81 6.64 -2.78 -3.89
C ALA A 81 6.33 -1.36 -3.39
N ASP A 82 7.17 -0.79 -2.53
CA ASP A 82 7.04 0.61 -2.10
C ASP A 82 7.30 1.59 -3.26
N GLU A 83 8.18 1.26 -4.22
CA GLU A 83 8.33 2.04 -5.46
C GLU A 83 7.07 2.00 -6.32
N TYR A 84 6.48 0.82 -6.54
CA TYR A 84 5.19 0.68 -7.24
C TYR A 84 4.07 1.48 -6.54
N ALA A 85 4.11 1.55 -5.21
CA ALA A 85 3.08 2.26 -4.45
C ALA A 85 3.13 3.79 -4.64
N VAL A 86 4.25 4.34 -5.13
CA VAL A 86 4.33 5.76 -5.54
C VAL A 86 3.29 6.06 -6.63
N GLU A 87 3.08 5.14 -7.57
CA GLU A 87 2.10 5.31 -8.66
C GLU A 87 0.67 5.46 -8.13
N ILE A 88 0.37 4.90 -6.95
CA ILE A 88 -0.94 5.11 -6.32
C ILE A 88 -1.13 6.59 -6.01
N GLU A 89 -0.14 7.23 -5.39
CA GLU A 89 -0.22 8.64 -5.01
C GLU A 89 -0.38 9.55 -6.24
N GLU A 90 0.30 9.23 -7.34
CA GLU A 90 0.19 9.98 -8.61
C GLU A 90 -1.20 9.90 -9.25
N ASN A 91 -1.95 8.82 -9.00
CA ASN A 91 -3.29 8.59 -9.56
C ASN A 91 -4.42 8.99 -8.60
N LEU A 92 -4.12 9.31 -7.34
CA LEU A 92 -5.12 9.80 -6.39
C LEU A 92 -5.60 11.21 -6.77
N PRO A 93 -6.84 11.56 -6.38
CA PRO A 93 -7.29 12.96 -6.41
C PRO A 93 -6.31 13.89 -5.69
N GLU A 94 -6.02 15.06 -6.27
CA GLU A 94 -4.99 16.01 -5.80
C GLU A 94 -5.16 16.48 -4.34
N ASP A 95 -6.35 16.35 -3.77
CA ASP A 95 -6.64 16.73 -2.38
C ASP A 95 -6.49 15.58 -1.38
N LEU A 96 -6.04 14.43 -1.83
CA LEU A 96 -5.71 13.27 -1.01
C LEU A 96 -4.21 13.09 -0.93
N ILE A 97 -3.79 12.55 0.22
CA ILE A 97 -2.43 12.09 0.49
C ILE A 97 -2.46 10.62 0.88
N ALA A 98 -1.37 9.92 0.61
CA ALA A 98 -1.20 8.52 0.90
C ALA A 98 -0.05 8.27 1.89
N TYR A 99 -0.16 7.16 2.61
CA TYR A 99 0.96 6.50 3.26
C TYR A 99 0.88 5.03 2.88
N TYR A 100 1.99 4.45 2.46
CA TYR A 100 2.09 3.05 2.12
C TYR A 100 3.31 2.42 2.79
N TYR A 101 3.24 1.11 2.99
CA TYR A 101 4.33 0.31 3.53
C TYR A 101 4.12 -1.17 3.20
N ALA A 102 5.01 -1.74 2.38
CA ALA A 102 5.15 -3.18 2.22
C ALA A 102 5.60 -3.78 3.56
N TYR A 103 4.90 -4.83 4.05
CA TYR A 103 5.16 -5.38 5.39
C TYR A 103 5.34 -6.90 5.46
N GLU A 104 4.96 -7.63 4.41
CA GLU A 104 5.01 -9.09 4.41
C GLU A 104 5.18 -9.61 2.98
N TYR A 105 6.06 -10.58 2.80
CA TYR A 105 6.06 -11.46 1.62
C TYR A 105 5.34 -12.75 2.00
N ASP A 106 4.22 -13.02 1.33
CA ASP A 106 3.47 -14.27 1.48
C ASP A 106 4.05 -15.27 0.47
N GLU A 107 4.95 -16.16 0.94
CA GLU A 107 5.62 -17.15 0.10
C GLU A 107 4.66 -18.16 -0.53
N ASP A 108 3.57 -18.50 0.17
CA ASP A 108 2.58 -19.48 -0.31
C ASP A 108 1.82 -18.93 -1.52
N GLU A 109 1.50 -17.64 -1.50
CA GLU A 109 0.82 -16.94 -2.60
C GLU A 109 1.77 -16.24 -3.58
N GLY A 110 3.04 -16.06 -3.22
CA GLY A 110 4.04 -15.35 -4.01
C GLY A 110 3.77 -13.85 -4.15
N VAL A 111 3.16 -13.22 -3.14
CA VAL A 111 2.74 -11.80 -3.20
C VAL A 111 3.36 -10.96 -2.09
N ILE A 112 3.58 -9.68 -2.37
CA ILE A 112 3.94 -8.69 -1.34
C ILE A 112 2.66 -8.02 -0.85
N LYS A 113 2.43 -8.07 0.46
CA LYS A 113 1.34 -7.35 1.12
C LYS A 113 1.79 -5.96 1.54
N THR A 114 0.96 -4.98 1.21
CA THR A 114 1.21 -3.56 1.45
C THR A 114 0.02 -2.95 2.18
N ILE A 115 0.28 -2.17 3.22
CA ILE A 115 -0.74 -1.31 3.83
C ILE A 115 -0.78 -0.02 3.04
N LEU A 116 -1.97 0.48 2.75
CA LEU A 116 -2.18 1.84 2.26
C LEU A 116 -3.15 2.57 3.21
N ALA A 117 -2.82 3.79 3.60
CA ALA A 117 -3.70 4.71 4.30
C ALA A 117 -3.89 5.98 3.46
N VAL A 118 -5.13 6.40 3.25
CA VAL A 118 -5.49 7.55 2.42
C VAL A 118 -6.34 8.52 3.23
N ALA A 119 -6.02 9.81 3.15
CA ALA A 119 -6.77 10.87 3.83
C ALA A 119 -6.70 12.16 3.01
N PHE A 120 -7.56 13.13 3.35
CA PHE A 120 -7.42 14.49 2.80
C PHE A 120 -6.09 15.12 3.24
N GLU A 121 -5.48 15.93 2.37
CA GLU A 121 -4.21 16.64 2.60
C GLU A 121 -4.19 17.44 3.93
N THR A 122 -5.36 17.93 4.37
CA THR A 122 -5.54 18.72 5.59
C THR A 122 -5.23 17.94 6.87
N LEU A 123 -5.27 16.60 6.83
CA LEU A 123 -4.83 15.77 7.95
C LEU A 123 -3.32 15.95 8.19
N GLY A 124 -2.56 16.07 7.10
CA GLY A 124 -1.10 16.18 7.06
C GLY A 124 -0.37 14.84 7.14
N GLU A 125 0.69 14.71 6.33
CA GLU A 125 1.49 13.49 6.18
C GLU A 125 2.00 12.91 7.50
N ARG A 126 2.45 13.77 8.43
CA ARG A 126 2.95 13.32 9.73
C ARG A 126 1.90 12.51 10.50
N LYS A 127 0.65 13.00 10.52
CA LYS A 127 -0.43 12.30 11.22
C LYS A 127 -0.87 11.06 10.46
N LEU A 128 -0.88 11.10 9.13
CA LEU A 128 -1.20 9.94 8.31
C LEU A 128 -0.16 8.82 8.50
N ARG A 129 1.13 9.16 8.50
CA ARG A 129 2.24 8.26 8.83
C ARG A 129 2.09 7.64 10.22
N ASP A 130 1.72 8.44 11.23
CA ASP A 130 1.45 7.92 12.58
C ASP A 130 0.28 6.91 12.58
N VAL A 131 -0.74 7.12 11.73
CA VAL A 131 -1.84 6.16 11.55
C VAL A 131 -1.36 4.90 10.86
N GLY A 132 -0.65 5.03 9.75
CA GLY A 132 -0.09 3.93 8.97
C GLY A 132 0.84 3.03 9.80
N ASN A 133 1.79 3.62 10.52
CA ASN A 133 2.68 2.89 11.41
C ASN A 133 1.94 2.05 12.47
N ARG A 134 0.80 2.55 12.99
CA ARG A 134 -0.02 1.79 13.94
C ARG A 134 -0.79 0.65 13.27
N LEU A 135 -1.11 0.76 11.98
CA LEU A 135 -1.75 -0.33 11.25
C LEU A 135 -0.79 -1.50 11.09
N ILE A 136 0.49 -1.27 10.82
CA ILE A 136 1.52 -2.32 10.68
C ILE A 136 1.52 -3.25 11.88
N THR A 137 1.56 -2.69 13.10
CA THR A 137 1.53 -3.46 14.35
C THR A 137 0.24 -4.27 14.56
N VAL A 138 -0.84 -3.96 13.83
CA VAL A 138 -2.16 -4.57 14.00
C VAL A 138 -2.47 -5.61 12.91
N VAL A 139 -1.75 -5.59 11.78
CA VAL A 139 -1.87 -6.62 10.73
C VAL A 139 -0.75 -7.65 10.78
N GLY A 140 0.43 -7.32 11.31
CA GLY A 140 1.54 -8.26 11.51
C GLY A 140 1.43 -9.14 12.78
N ASP A 141 0.25 -9.20 13.41
CA ASP A 141 -0.08 -10.00 14.62
C ASP A 141 -1.08 -11.12 14.28
#